data_AF-A0A327J808-F1
#
_entry.id   AF-A0A327J808-F1
#
_cell.length_a   1.000
_cell.length_b   1.000
_cell.length_c   1.000
_cell.angle_alpha   90.00
_cell.angle_beta   90.00
_cell.angle_gamma   90.00
#
_symmetry.space_group_name_H-M   'P 1'
#
loop_
_entity.id
_entity.type
_entity.pdbx_description
1 polymer ?
#
loop_
_entity_poly.entity_id
_entity_poly.type
_entity_poly.pdbx_seq_one_letter_code
_entity_poly.pdbx_strand_id
1 'polypeptide(L)'
;MNIQITPNFQTKTSYVQNQNKFKNSAMTMPRYNNALTCDTVSFGNSISKGGATIADHLEAQVAASAERLLRIATTYLDIVESVAINLKDKGFSFDRAYCELNPVKSPKSYASKVVRSGSFKVPDTIRTTLYCNNPYDLDNLFKYLLPEMEKRGYVIPEIEETVENLMKRGYIPTAEEAANPKMTKMVPDLDIRLDLPPEELAKVPARYRFCVGKPQKSGYEDIQMRFIRDFDKKSNPVQHELLVLFGPNYAHAKHCESSDVYNHLREMDELHFSMNMLNNKTVGSNAQKAERYMDLLKQMFRGKISQKLFLNAKNKDYAEIDDRIPITFSKEDEQLFEGYFNGLKLRVTNLYKDARKTATPTEKRQLTKDYKSDFDALEDIHGKLKATIDNYNEKPEV
;
A
#
# COMPACT_ATOMS: atom_id res chain seq x y z
N MET A 1 -30.78 -40.04 9.63
CA MET A 1 -30.09 -40.86 10.67
C MET A 1 -29.20 -41.84 9.93
N ASN A 2 -27.93 -42.03 10.23
CA ASN A 2 -26.94 -41.43 11.14
C ASN A 2 -25.61 -42.05 10.63
N ILE A 3 -24.56 -41.26 10.35
CA ILE A 3 -23.31 -41.19 11.15
C ILE A 3 -22.48 -42.49 11.03
N GLN A 4 -21.17 -42.57 10.77
CA GLN A 4 -19.97 -41.71 10.72
C GLN A 4 -18.97 -42.49 9.80
N ILE A 5 -17.76 -42.03 9.46
CA ILE A 5 -16.53 -42.36 10.20
C ILE A 5 -15.32 -41.59 9.61
N THR A 6 -14.71 -40.84 10.53
CA THR A 6 -13.33 -40.38 10.79
C THR A 6 -12.16 -40.85 9.91
N PRO A 7 -11.11 -40.02 9.68
CA PRO A 7 -9.88 -40.47 9.01
C PRO A 7 -9.01 -41.32 9.95
N ASN A 8 -8.48 -42.43 9.41
CA ASN A 8 -7.58 -43.33 10.13
C ASN A 8 -6.12 -42.99 9.80
N PHE A 9 -5.36 -42.57 10.80
CA PHE A 9 -3.89 -42.54 10.74
C PHE A 9 -3.39 -43.99 10.69
N GLN A 10 -2.54 -44.35 9.73
CA GLN A 10 -1.87 -45.65 9.76
C GLN A 10 -0.35 -45.50 9.94
N THR A 11 0.11 -46.11 11.03
CA THR A 11 1.50 -46.44 11.30
C THR A 11 2.06 -47.34 10.20
N LYS A 12 3.34 -47.09 9.87
CA LYS A 12 4.25 -47.81 8.97
C LYS A 12 3.84 -49.23 8.55
N THR A 13 3.78 -49.48 7.23
CA THR A 13 4.57 -50.53 6.54
C THR A 13 4.50 -50.43 5.00
N SER A 14 5.68 -50.44 4.37
CA SER A 14 6.07 -50.97 3.04
C SER A 14 5.24 -50.72 1.76
N TYR A 15 5.94 -50.10 0.79
CA TYR A 15 5.97 -50.32 -0.67
C TYR A 15 4.77 -51.02 -1.34
N VAL A 16 4.18 -50.35 -2.34
CA VAL A 16 4.21 -50.74 -3.77
C VAL A 16 3.70 -49.56 -4.63
N GLN A 17 4.37 -49.39 -5.77
CA GLN A 17 4.19 -48.36 -6.79
C GLN A 17 2.74 -48.17 -7.26
N ASN A 18 2.36 -46.92 -7.56
CA ASN A 18 1.90 -46.61 -8.91
C ASN A 18 1.97 -45.12 -9.23
N GLN A 19 2.60 -44.85 -10.37
CA GLN A 19 2.74 -43.55 -11.02
C GLN A 19 1.38 -43.05 -11.57
N ASN A 20 1.35 -41.76 -11.85
CA ASN A 20 0.37 -41.03 -12.68
C ASN A 20 -0.90 -40.51 -12.00
N LYS A 21 -0.90 -39.22 -11.64
CA LYS A 21 -1.60 -38.15 -12.39
C LYS A 21 -1.55 -36.84 -11.60
N PHE A 22 -0.68 -35.92 -12.02
CA PHE A 22 -0.81 -34.50 -11.69
C PHE A 22 -2.06 -33.96 -12.40
N LYS A 23 -3.14 -33.72 -11.65
CA LYS A 23 -4.25 -32.87 -12.09
C LYS A 23 -4.67 -31.95 -10.95
N ASN A 24 -4.42 -30.67 -11.17
CA ASN A 24 -5.15 -29.51 -10.64
C ASN A 24 -5.57 -29.59 -9.17
N SER A 25 -4.64 -29.25 -8.26
CA SER A 25 -5.03 -28.77 -6.93
C SER A 25 -5.68 -27.39 -7.08
N ALA A 26 -7.00 -27.35 -7.07
CA ALA A 26 -7.76 -26.15 -6.79
C ALA A 26 -7.24 -25.55 -5.46
N MET A 27 -7.11 -24.21 -5.41
CA MET A 27 -6.79 -23.50 -4.18
C MET A 27 -7.82 -23.85 -3.10
N THR A 28 -7.46 -24.73 -2.17
CA THR A 28 -8.28 -24.97 -0.99
C THR A 28 -8.04 -23.82 -0.03
N MET A 29 -8.92 -22.81 -0.12
CA MET A 29 -8.92 -21.63 0.74
C MET A 29 -9.33 -22.03 2.16
N PRO A 30 -8.54 -21.71 3.20
CA PRO A 30 -9.06 -21.71 4.55
C PRO A 30 -10.08 -20.56 4.68
N ARG A 31 -11.29 -20.85 5.15
CA ARG A 31 -12.29 -19.82 5.48
C ARG A 31 -11.91 -19.19 6.81
N TYR A 32 -11.39 -17.97 6.79
CA TYR A 32 -11.22 -17.15 7.99
C TYR A 32 -12.33 -16.09 8.00
N ASN A 33 -13.21 -16.13 9.02
CA ASN A 33 -14.31 -15.17 9.19
C ASN A 33 -13.88 -13.87 9.91
N ASN A 34 -12.62 -13.76 10.35
CA ASN A 34 -12.10 -12.62 11.09
C ASN A 34 -10.82 -12.09 10.43
N ALA A 35 -10.67 -10.75 10.40
CA ALA A 35 -9.40 -10.12 10.07
C ALA A 35 -8.33 -10.61 11.07
N LEU A 36 -7.14 -10.93 10.57
CA LEU A 36 -6.03 -11.40 11.39
C LEU A 36 -5.52 -10.25 12.27
N THR A 37 -5.78 -10.34 13.58
CA THR A 37 -5.40 -9.31 14.56
C THR A 37 -3.96 -9.46 15.07
N CYS A 38 -3.29 -10.58 14.80
CA CYS A 38 -1.87 -10.80 15.07
C CYS A 38 -1.29 -11.90 14.15
N ASP A 39 -0.01 -11.77 13.77
CA ASP A 39 0.69 -12.68 12.85
C ASP A 39 1.29 -13.91 13.57
N THR A 40 0.55 -14.48 14.52
CA THR A 40 0.98 -15.69 15.25
C THR A 40 -0.14 -16.70 15.32
N VAL A 41 -0.07 -17.71 14.44
CA VAL A 41 -0.72 -19.01 14.66
C VAL A 41 0.32 -20.09 14.45
N SER A 42 0.47 -20.93 15.47
CA SER A 42 1.34 -22.10 15.42
C SER A 42 0.69 -23.16 14.52
N PHE A 43 1.23 -23.37 13.31
CA PHE A 43 0.84 -24.51 12.48
C PHE A 43 1.49 -25.78 13.03
N GLY A 44 0.70 -26.59 13.74
CA GLY A 44 1.13 -27.90 14.23
C GLY A 44 1.25 -28.90 13.08
N ASN A 45 2.41 -28.92 12.39
CA ASN A 45 3.02 -30.11 11.75
C ASN A 45 4.22 -29.82 10.82
N SER A 46 4.90 -28.68 10.87
CA SER A 46 6.20 -28.55 10.19
C SER A 46 7.37 -28.70 11.16
N ILE A 47 8.21 -29.68 10.88
CA ILE A 47 9.54 -29.86 11.49
C ILE A 47 10.46 -28.76 10.95
N SER A 48 10.20 -27.52 11.36
CA SER A 48 11.09 -26.38 11.18
C SER A 48 11.20 -25.68 12.52
N LYS A 49 12.42 -25.62 13.06
CA LYS A 49 12.74 -24.95 14.33
C LYS A 49 12.26 -23.48 14.26
N GLY A 50 11.40 -23.08 15.19
CA GLY A 50 10.83 -21.72 15.26
C GLY A 50 9.59 -21.57 14.38
N GLY A 51 8.45 -21.20 15.00
CA GLY A 51 7.13 -21.24 14.38
C GLY A 51 7.02 -20.38 13.11
N ALA A 52 6.56 -21.01 12.02
CA ALA A 52 6.20 -20.31 10.80
C ALA A 52 4.98 -19.40 11.05
N THR A 53 5.09 -18.14 10.66
CA THR A 53 4.02 -17.13 10.71
C THR A 53 3.07 -17.26 9.52
N ILE A 54 1.93 -16.56 9.54
CA ILE A 54 1.04 -16.52 8.35
C ILE A 54 1.77 -15.81 7.21
N ALA A 55 2.53 -14.77 7.52
CA ALA A 55 3.40 -14.11 6.55
C ALA A 55 4.36 -15.11 5.88
N ASP A 56 5.06 -15.97 6.62
CA ASP A 56 6.00 -16.95 6.04
C ASP A 56 5.32 -17.89 5.03
N HIS A 57 4.10 -18.35 5.33
CA HIS A 57 3.33 -19.19 4.42
C HIS A 57 2.85 -18.43 3.18
N LEU A 58 2.39 -17.19 3.34
CA LEU A 58 2.00 -16.33 2.22
C LEU A 58 3.19 -16.02 1.31
N GLU A 59 4.35 -15.73 1.90
CA GLU A 59 5.58 -15.48 1.16
C GLU A 59 5.99 -16.70 0.33
N ALA A 60 5.99 -17.89 0.93
CA ALA A 60 6.30 -19.13 0.22
C ALA A 60 5.33 -19.41 -0.94
N GLN A 61 4.03 -19.14 -0.75
CA GLN A 61 3.01 -19.34 -1.78
C GLN A 61 3.17 -18.37 -2.97
N VAL A 62 3.45 -17.09 -2.69
CA VAL A 62 3.70 -16.08 -3.73
C VAL A 62 4.99 -16.42 -4.48
N ALA A 63 6.04 -16.82 -3.76
CA ALA A 63 7.29 -17.27 -4.36
C ALA A 63 7.09 -18.47 -5.30
N ALA A 64 6.27 -19.45 -4.91
CA ALA A 64 5.92 -20.60 -5.76
C ALA A 64 5.15 -20.21 -7.05
N SER A 65 4.51 -19.02 -7.06
CA SER A 65 3.78 -18.50 -8.22
C SER A 65 4.58 -17.51 -9.07
N ALA A 66 5.83 -17.22 -8.69
CA ALA A 66 6.63 -16.12 -9.25
C ALA A 66 6.80 -16.21 -10.77
N GLU A 67 7.18 -17.37 -11.32
CA GLU A 67 7.36 -17.54 -12.77
C GLU A 67 6.07 -17.31 -13.57
N ARG A 68 4.93 -17.74 -13.03
CA ARG A 68 3.63 -17.51 -13.66
C ARG A 68 3.29 -16.02 -13.63
N LEU A 69 3.47 -15.36 -12.49
CA LEU A 69 3.18 -13.92 -12.34
C LEU A 69 4.11 -13.08 -13.22
N LEU A 70 5.39 -13.46 -13.33
CA LEU A 70 6.34 -12.77 -14.17
C LEU A 70 5.96 -12.85 -15.66
N ARG A 71 5.57 -14.03 -16.16
CA ARG A 71 5.07 -14.18 -17.54
C ARG A 71 3.86 -13.30 -17.81
N ILE A 72 2.91 -13.27 -16.87
CA ILE A 72 1.71 -12.41 -16.98
C ILE A 72 2.12 -10.94 -16.97
N ALA A 73 3.09 -10.56 -16.13
CA ALA A 73 3.60 -9.21 -16.06
C ALA A 73 4.30 -8.80 -17.36
N THR A 74 5.19 -9.62 -17.92
CA THR A 74 5.85 -9.35 -19.22
C THR A 74 4.83 -9.06 -20.31
N THR A 75 3.81 -9.90 -20.48
CA THR A 75 2.74 -9.65 -21.46
C THR A 75 2.00 -8.33 -21.20
N TYR A 76 1.78 -7.99 -19.93
CA TYR A 76 1.15 -6.73 -19.59
C TYR A 76 2.04 -5.53 -19.92
N LEU A 77 3.35 -5.60 -19.65
CA LEU A 77 4.32 -4.57 -20.03
C LEU A 77 4.37 -4.39 -21.56
N ASP A 78 4.38 -5.48 -22.33
CA ASP A 78 4.37 -5.43 -23.81
C ASP A 78 3.13 -4.69 -24.34
N ILE A 79 1.98 -4.89 -23.69
CA ILE A 79 0.73 -4.21 -24.03
C ILE A 79 0.82 -2.72 -23.69
N VAL A 80 1.26 -2.37 -22.49
CA VAL A 80 1.36 -0.97 -22.05
C VAL A 80 2.38 -0.20 -22.91
N GLU A 81 3.50 -0.83 -23.26
CA GLU A 81 4.50 -0.28 -24.17
C GLU A 81 3.92 -0.01 -25.56
N SER A 82 3.19 -0.97 -26.12
CA SER A 82 2.53 -0.81 -27.41
C SER A 82 1.45 0.29 -27.39
N VAL A 83 0.70 0.40 -26.30
CA VAL A 83 -0.28 1.49 -26.08
C VAL A 83 0.44 2.85 -26.00
N ALA A 84 1.55 2.93 -25.28
CA ALA A 84 2.35 4.15 -25.18
C ALA A 84 2.92 4.58 -26.54
N ILE A 85 3.40 3.64 -27.36
CA ILE A 85 3.88 3.90 -28.73
C ILE A 85 2.74 4.49 -29.58
N ASN A 86 1.54 3.90 -29.52
CA ASN A 86 0.36 4.39 -30.26
C ASN A 86 -0.10 5.77 -29.80
N LEU A 87 0.14 6.11 -28.53
CA LEU A 87 -0.29 7.37 -27.92
C LEU A 87 0.87 8.36 -27.72
N LYS A 88 2.01 8.17 -28.39
CA LYS A 88 3.20 9.02 -28.27
C LYS A 88 2.88 10.49 -28.60
N ASP A 89 2.08 10.72 -29.64
CA ASP A 89 1.68 12.08 -30.06
C ASP A 89 0.69 12.74 -29.08
N LYS A 90 0.18 11.99 -28.10
CA LYS A 90 -0.61 12.49 -26.97
C LYS A 90 0.24 12.68 -25.71
N GLY A 91 1.56 12.56 -25.83
CA GLY A 91 2.50 12.80 -24.75
C GLY A 91 2.72 11.62 -23.81
N PHE A 92 2.31 10.41 -24.21
CA PHE A 92 2.61 9.20 -23.45
C PHE A 92 4.00 8.66 -23.76
N SER A 93 4.69 8.16 -22.74
CA SER A 93 5.93 7.42 -22.89
C SER A 93 6.04 6.30 -21.86
N PHE A 94 6.82 5.28 -22.20
CA PHE A 94 6.98 4.09 -21.39
C PHE A 94 8.45 3.73 -21.25
N ASP A 95 8.91 3.58 -20.00
CA ASP A 95 10.26 3.13 -19.69
C ASP A 95 10.22 1.65 -19.31
N ARG A 96 10.58 0.82 -20.29
CA ARG A 96 10.59 -0.63 -20.13
C ARG A 96 11.55 -1.08 -19.04
N ALA A 97 12.76 -0.53 -19.04
CA ALA A 97 13.82 -0.91 -18.12
C ALA A 97 13.42 -0.61 -16.67
N TYR A 98 12.84 0.57 -16.43
CA TYR A 98 12.31 0.95 -15.12
C TYR A 98 11.21 -0.01 -14.65
N CYS A 99 10.25 -0.36 -15.52
CA CYS A 99 9.13 -1.22 -15.16
C CYS A 99 9.53 -2.69 -14.94
N GLU A 100 10.60 -3.16 -15.60
CA GLU A 100 11.12 -4.52 -15.45
C GLU A 100 11.91 -4.76 -14.16
N LEU A 101 12.30 -3.71 -13.44
CA LEU A 101 13.02 -3.86 -12.15
C LEU A 101 12.16 -4.59 -11.11
N ASN A 102 10.88 -4.24 -11.00
CA ASN A 102 9.96 -4.80 -10.01
C ASN A 102 8.50 -4.92 -10.54
N PRO A 103 8.26 -5.68 -11.62
CA PRO A 103 6.94 -5.76 -12.27
C PRO A 103 5.93 -6.58 -11.46
N VAL A 104 6.44 -7.44 -10.56
CA VAL A 104 5.65 -8.24 -9.63
C VAL A 104 6.02 -7.84 -8.22
N LYS A 105 5.00 -7.65 -7.38
CA LYS A 105 5.17 -7.32 -5.96
C LYS A 105 5.97 -8.42 -5.26
N SER A 106 6.97 -8.03 -4.47
CA SER A 106 7.78 -9.00 -3.72
C SER A 106 6.92 -9.79 -2.71
N PRO A 107 7.27 -11.05 -2.42
CA PRO A 107 6.54 -11.88 -1.45
C PRO A 107 6.32 -11.18 -0.11
N LYS A 108 7.37 -10.57 0.45
CA LYS A 108 7.30 -9.81 1.71
C LYS A 108 6.32 -8.65 1.65
N SER A 109 6.33 -7.88 0.56
CA SER A 109 5.40 -6.76 0.39
C SER A 109 3.96 -7.22 0.17
N TYR A 110 3.77 -8.38 -0.46
CA TYR A 110 2.47 -9.04 -0.60
C TYR A 110 1.93 -9.47 0.78
N ALA A 111 2.72 -10.22 1.54
CA ALA A 111 2.33 -10.70 2.88
C ALA A 111 1.99 -9.54 3.82
N SER A 112 2.85 -8.52 3.90
CA SER A 112 2.58 -7.29 4.67
C SER A 112 1.25 -6.63 4.27
N LYS A 113 0.89 -6.62 2.97
CA LYS A 113 -0.37 -6.04 2.51
C LYS A 113 -1.58 -6.89 2.89
N VAL A 114 -1.47 -8.22 2.84
CA VAL A 114 -2.54 -9.13 3.30
C VAL A 114 -2.79 -8.97 4.78
N VAL A 115 -1.73 -9.04 5.61
CA VAL A 115 -1.83 -8.91 7.06
C VAL A 115 -2.50 -7.59 7.44
N ARG A 116 -2.07 -6.48 6.84
CA ARG A 116 -2.62 -5.16 7.14
C ARG A 116 -4.05 -4.96 6.66
N SER A 117 -4.38 -5.44 5.46
CA SER A 117 -5.72 -5.23 4.89
C SER A 117 -6.75 -6.22 5.45
N GLY A 118 -6.30 -7.32 6.07
CA GLY A 118 -7.15 -8.46 6.40
C GLY A 118 -7.71 -9.18 5.16
N SER A 119 -7.22 -8.85 3.96
CA SER A 119 -7.72 -9.36 2.69
C SER A 119 -6.62 -10.11 1.94
N PHE A 120 -6.93 -11.33 1.50
CA PHE A 120 -6.06 -12.12 0.63
C PHE A 120 -6.09 -11.65 -0.83
N LYS A 121 -6.97 -10.70 -1.19
CA LYS A 121 -6.98 -10.07 -2.51
C LYS A 121 -6.00 -8.90 -2.49
N VAL A 122 -4.92 -9.01 -3.27
CA VAL A 122 -3.89 -7.98 -3.42
C VAL A 122 -3.92 -7.41 -4.86
N PRO A 123 -4.59 -6.26 -5.07
CA PRO A 123 -4.84 -5.72 -6.42
C PRO A 123 -3.60 -5.30 -7.20
N ASP A 124 -2.52 -4.95 -6.49
CA ASP A 124 -1.25 -4.46 -7.05
C ASP A 124 -0.19 -5.56 -7.11
N THR A 125 -0.60 -6.81 -7.37
CA THR A 125 0.33 -7.94 -7.51
C THR A 125 1.24 -7.74 -8.72
N ILE A 126 0.67 -7.28 -9.83
CA ILE A 126 1.40 -6.86 -11.04
C ILE A 126 1.19 -5.35 -11.16
N ARG A 127 2.29 -4.61 -11.34
CA ARG A 127 2.26 -3.15 -11.43
C ARG A 127 3.16 -2.70 -12.57
N THR A 128 2.72 -1.67 -13.27
CA THR A 128 3.58 -0.89 -14.16
C THR A 128 3.32 0.60 -14.03
N THR A 129 4.24 1.40 -14.56
CA THR A 129 4.12 2.86 -14.61
C THR A 129 4.14 3.31 -16.06
N LEU A 130 3.31 4.28 -16.40
CA LEU A 130 3.26 4.97 -17.68
C LEU A 130 3.46 6.46 -17.42
N TYR A 131 4.22 7.13 -18.28
CA TYR A 131 4.42 8.56 -18.17
C TYR A 131 3.47 9.29 -19.13
N CYS A 132 2.94 10.42 -18.68
CA CYS A 132 2.13 11.34 -19.46
C CYS A 132 2.63 12.75 -19.20
N ASN A 133 3.07 13.45 -20.23
CA ASN A 133 3.61 14.81 -20.11
C ASN A 133 2.61 15.81 -19.52
N ASN A 134 1.29 15.58 -19.71
CA ASN A 134 0.24 16.37 -19.11
C ASN A 134 -0.89 15.45 -18.59
N PRO A 135 -0.76 14.92 -17.36
CA PRO A 135 -1.78 14.06 -16.78
C PRO A 135 -3.02 14.85 -16.33
N TYR A 136 -2.98 16.19 -16.30
CA TYR A 136 -4.12 17.02 -15.97
C TYR A 136 -5.15 17.09 -17.09
N ASP A 137 -4.75 16.92 -18.36
CA ASP A 137 -5.71 16.83 -19.47
C ASP A 137 -6.42 15.48 -19.45
N LEU A 138 -7.64 15.46 -18.91
CA LEU A 138 -8.37 14.20 -18.71
C LEU A 138 -8.88 13.58 -20.00
N ASP A 139 -8.78 14.28 -21.14
CA ASP A 139 -8.99 13.65 -22.44
C ASP A 139 -7.92 12.58 -22.72
N ASN A 140 -6.67 12.79 -22.29
CA ASN A 140 -5.59 11.80 -22.36
C ASN A 140 -5.99 10.48 -21.70
N LEU A 141 -6.68 10.55 -20.56
CA LEU A 141 -7.21 9.37 -19.89
C LEU A 141 -8.44 8.79 -20.61
N PHE A 142 -9.52 9.56 -20.70
CA PHE A 142 -10.84 9.02 -21.05
C PHE A 142 -11.06 8.81 -22.54
N LYS A 143 -10.46 9.64 -23.40
CA LYS A 143 -10.64 9.54 -24.86
C LYS A 143 -9.56 8.71 -25.54
N TYR A 144 -8.39 8.57 -24.91
CA TYR A 144 -7.22 7.94 -25.53
C TYR A 144 -6.73 6.70 -24.77
N LEU A 145 -6.25 6.84 -23.53
CA LEU A 145 -5.63 5.73 -22.79
C LEU A 145 -6.61 4.58 -22.51
N LEU A 146 -7.77 4.87 -21.90
CA LEU A 146 -8.73 3.82 -21.55
C LEU A 146 -9.25 3.08 -22.79
N PRO A 147 -9.71 3.77 -23.86
CA PRO A 147 -10.14 3.07 -25.08
C PRO A 147 -9.04 2.23 -25.73
N GLU A 148 -7.79 2.69 -25.72
CA GLU A 148 -6.68 1.92 -26.31
C GLU A 148 -6.35 0.65 -25.50
N MET A 149 -6.46 0.72 -24.16
CA MET A 149 -6.36 -0.46 -23.28
C MET A 149 -7.53 -1.44 -23.51
N GLU A 150 -8.76 -0.93 -23.64
CA GLU A 150 -9.96 -1.73 -23.90
C GLU A 150 -9.87 -2.49 -25.22
N LYS A 151 -9.34 -1.87 -26.30
CA LYS A 151 -9.07 -2.57 -27.58
C LYS A 151 -8.13 -3.77 -27.43
N ARG A 152 -7.27 -3.77 -26.40
CA ARG A 152 -6.35 -4.87 -26.08
C ARG A 152 -6.94 -5.88 -25.09
N GLY A 153 -8.23 -5.74 -24.75
CA GLY A 153 -8.94 -6.62 -23.81
C GLY A 153 -8.67 -6.31 -22.33
N TYR A 154 -8.14 -5.12 -22.01
CA TYR A 154 -7.92 -4.68 -20.63
C TYR A 154 -8.97 -3.65 -20.23
N VAL A 155 -9.86 -4.04 -19.32
CA VAL A 155 -10.99 -3.23 -18.85
C VAL A 155 -10.85 -2.93 -17.36
N ILE A 156 -11.37 -1.78 -16.92
CA ILE A 156 -11.43 -1.43 -15.49
C ILE A 156 -12.62 -2.17 -14.86
N PRO A 157 -12.40 -3.04 -13.85
CA PRO A 157 -13.49 -3.72 -13.16
C PRO A 157 -14.24 -2.75 -12.25
N GLU A 158 -15.48 -3.10 -11.92
CA GLU A 158 -16.22 -2.43 -10.85
C GLU A 158 -15.93 -3.10 -9.50
N ILE A 159 -15.73 -2.27 -8.48
CA ILE A 159 -15.50 -2.68 -7.10
C ILE A 159 -16.58 -2.08 -6.21
N GLU A 160 -16.92 -2.79 -5.14
CA GLU A 160 -17.81 -2.29 -4.11
C GLU A 160 -17.03 -1.41 -3.13
N GLU A 161 -17.46 -0.17 -2.93
CA GLU A 161 -16.86 0.78 -1.97
C GLU A 161 -17.92 1.51 -1.16
N THR A 162 -17.58 1.88 0.08
CA THR A 162 -18.47 2.67 0.93
C THR A 162 -18.40 4.15 0.59
N VAL A 163 -19.52 4.87 0.75
CA VAL A 163 -19.55 6.33 0.63
C VAL A 163 -18.53 6.99 1.55
N GLU A 164 -18.39 6.50 2.79
CA GLU A 164 -17.39 6.99 3.75
C GLU A 164 -15.95 6.92 3.18
N ASN A 165 -15.59 5.82 2.52
CA ASN A 165 -14.28 5.67 1.89
C ASN A 165 -14.12 6.61 0.69
N LEU A 166 -15.15 6.75 -0.13
CA LEU A 166 -15.14 7.68 -1.27
C LEU A 166 -14.96 9.13 -0.78
N MET A 167 -15.66 9.53 0.28
CA MET A 167 -15.51 10.85 0.90
C MET A 167 -14.09 11.09 1.42
N LYS A 168 -13.48 10.08 2.06
CA LYS A 168 -12.07 10.16 2.50
C LYS A 168 -11.10 10.37 1.33
N ARG A 169 -11.44 9.88 0.13
CA ARG A 169 -10.66 10.10 -1.10
C ARG A 169 -10.88 11.49 -1.68
N GLY A 170 -11.96 12.18 -1.32
CA GLY A 170 -12.29 13.54 -1.76
C GLY A 170 -13.61 13.65 -2.53
N TYR A 171 -14.36 12.56 -2.68
CA TYR A 171 -15.69 12.59 -3.29
C TYR A 171 -16.65 13.49 -2.49
N ILE A 172 -17.44 14.29 -3.20
CA ILE A 172 -18.49 15.13 -2.62
C ILE A 172 -19.82 14.35 -2.68
N PRO A 173 -20.35 13.88 -1.54
CA PRO A 173 -21.56 13.07 -1.52
C PRO A 173 -22.82 13.92 -1.74
N THR A 174 -23.89 13.28 -2.18
CA THR A 174 -25.25 13.85 -2.14
C THR A 174 -25.76 13.97 -0.70
N ALA A 175 -26.86 14.68 -0.48
CA ALA A 175 -27.47 14.79 0.86
C ALA A 175 -27.88 13.42 1.44
N GLU A 176 -28.37 12.52 0.58
CA GLU A 176 -28.76 11.15 0.98
C GLU A 176 -27.53 10.30 1.36
N GLU A 177 -26.45 10.42 0.59
CA GLU A 177 -25.18 9.73 0.85
C GLU A 177 -24.51 10.21 2.12
N ALA A 178 -24.53 11.52 2.36
CA ALA A 178 -24.02 12.12 3.59
C ALA A 178 -24.82 11.66 4.83
N ALA A 179 -26.12 11.40 4.68
CA ALA A 179 -26.97 10.86 5.74
C ALA A 179 -26.73 9.37 6.01
N ASN A 180 -26.18 8.61 5.04
CA ASN A 180 -25.83 7.20 5.21
C ASN A 180 -24.42 6.85 4.68
N PRO A 181 -23.34 7.23 5.40
CA PRO A 181 -21.97 7.02 4.95
C PRO A 181 -21.56 5.55 4.76
N LYS A 182 -22.29 4.61 5.38
CA LYS A 182 -22.01 3.16 5.28
C LYS A 182 -22.60 2.51 4.03
N MET A 183 -23.40 3.24 3.25
CA MET A 183 -23.93 2.76 1.97
C MET A 183 -22.78 2.36 1.03
N THR A 184 -22.93 1.24 0.34
CA THR A 184 -21.98 0.79 -0.68
C THR A 184 -22.43 1.19 -2.08
N LYS A 185 -21.46 1.41 -2.97
CA LYS A 185 -21.65 1.70 -4.39
C LYS A 185 -20.68 0.88 -5.22
N MET A 186 -21.12 0.48 -6.41
CA MET A 186 -20.23 -0.08 -7.43
C MET A 186 -19.55 1.07 -8.18
N VAL A 187 -18.22 1.05 -8.20
CA VAL A 187 -17.38 2.11 -8.75
C VAL A 187 -16.25 1.49 -9.57
N PRO A 188 -15.84 2.04 -10.74
CA PRO A 188 -14.62 1.60 -11.40
C PRO A 188 -13.40 1.70 -10.48
N ASP A 189 -12.53 0.69 -10.55
CA ASP A 189 -11.25 0.62 -9.83
C ASP A 189 -10.21 1.58 -10.44
N LEU A 190 -10.50 2.87 -10.30
CA LEU A 190 -9.75 4.03 -10.79
C LEU A 190 -9.75 5.11 -9.69
N ASP A 191 -8.58 5.65 -9.39
CA ASP A 191 -8.34 6.76 -8.49
C ASP A 191 -7.55 7.85 -9.24
N ILE A 192 -8.14 9.02 -9.46
CA ILE A 192 -7.50 10.21 -10.03
C ILE A 192 -7.12 11.13 -8.88
N ARG A 193 -5.83 11.23 -8.57
CA ARG A 193 -5.30 11.92 -7.38
C ARG A 193 -4.43 13.08 -7.79
N LEU A 194 -5.04 14.00 -8.54
CA LEU A 194 -4.39 15.15 -9.15
C LEU A 194 -5.02 16.42 -8.59
N ASP A 195 -4.25 17.51 -8.54
CA ASP A 195 -4.79 18.84 -8.22
C ASP A 195 -5.46 19.46 -9.46
N LEU A 196 -6.60 18.88 -9.85
CA LEU A 196 -7.29 19.21 -11.10
C LEU A 196 -7.94 20.60 -11.02
N PRO A 197 -7.77 21.42 -12.07
CA PRO A 197 -8.48 22.68 -12.13
C PRO A 197 -9.97 22.44 -12.51
N PRO A 198 -10.88 23.38 -12.18
CA PRO A 198 -12.33 23.20 -12.36
C PRO A 198 -12.77 22.82 -13.79
N GLU A 199 -12.06 23.31 -14.80
CA GLU A 199 -12.32 23.03 -16.22
C GLU A 199 -12.07 21.56 -16.59
N GLU A 200 -11.07 20.92 -16.01
CA GLU A 200 -10.79 19.49 -16.24
C GLU A 200 -11.81 18.62 -15.49
N LEU A 201 -12.21 19.03 -14.28
CA LEU A 201 -13.28 18.37 -13.52
C LEU A 201 -14.60 18.33 -14.32
N ALA A 202 -14.90 19.37 -15.09
CA ALA A 202 -16.09 19.42 -15.92
C ALA A 202 -16.08 18.39 -17.07
N LYS A 203 -14.91 17.94 -17.52
CA LYS A 203 -14.76 16.92 -18.57
C LYS A 203 -14.96 15.49 -18.05
N VAL A 204 -14.95 15.28 -16.73
CA VAL A 204 -15.07 13.94 -16.12
C VAL A 204 -16.45 13.33 -16.41
N PRO A 205 -16.53 12.19 -17.12
CA PRO A 205 -17.80 11.51 -17.35
C PRO A 205 -18.49 11.16 -16.02
N ALA A 206 -19.83 11.18 -16.00
CA ALA A 206 -20.60 10.96 -14.78
C ALA A 206 -20.20 9.67 -14.02
N ARG A 207 -19.88 8.60 -14.75
CA ARG A 207 -19.41 7.31 -14.23
C ARG A 207 -18.08 7.38 -13.49
N TYR A 208 -17.25 8.40 -13.69
CA TYR A 208 -15.92 8.48 -13.06
C TYR A 208 -15.80 9.61 -12.03
N ARG A 209 -16.88 10.32 -11.71
CA ARG A 209 -16.84 11.46 -10.78
C ARG A 209 -16.39 11.09 -9.38
N PHE A 210 -16.70 9.88 -8.92
CA PHE A 210 -16.26 9.38 -7.62
C PHE A 210 -14.81 8.85 -7.61
N CYS A 211 -14.21 8.67 -8.79
CA CYS A 211 -12.79 8.32 -8.93
C CYS A 211 -11.89 9.54 -8.68
N VAL A 212 -12.44 10.75 -8.76
CA VAL A 212 -11.69 11.98 -8.56
C VAL A 212 -11.52 12.25 -7.08
N GLY A 213 -10.27 12.28 -6.64
CA GLY A 213 -9.86 12.58 -5.28
C GLY A 213 -8.89 13.75 -5.22
N LYS A 214 -8.32 13.96 -4.03
CA LYS A 214 -7.27 14.96 -3.81
C LYS A 214 -5.88 14.33 -3.95
N PRO A 215 -4.84 15.12 -4.25
CA PRO A 215 -3.45 14.71 -4.09
C PRO A 215 -3.18 14.10 -2.71
N GLN A 216 -2.16 13.25 -2.62
CA GLN A 216 -1.71 12.75 -1.32
C GLN A 216 -1.15 13.89 -0.46
N LYS A 217 -1.24 13.74 0.87
CA LYS A 217 -0.69 14.72 1.83
C LYS A 217 0.82 14.96 1.67
N SER A 218 1.53 14.01 1.06
CA SER A 218 2.94 14.13 0.71
C SER A 218 3.19 15.07 -0.48
N GLY A 219 2.18 15.53 -1.20
CA GLY A 219 2.32 16.21 -2.49
C GLY A 219 2.41 15.23 -3.69
N TYR A 220 2.31 13.92 -3.44
CA TYR A 220 2.28 12.92 -4.49
C TYR A 220 0.94 12.94 -5.24
N GLU A 221 1.03 12.93 -6.56
CA GLU A 221 -0.05 13.05 -7.53
C GLU A 221 0.12 11.96 -8.59
N ASP A 222 -0.97 11.27 -8.90
CA ASP A 222 -1.01 10.27 -9.97
C ASP A 222 -2.44 9.92 -10.40
N ILE A 223 -2.53 9.14 -11.47
CA ILE A 223 -3.74 8.41 -11.82
C ILE A 223 -3.43 6.93 -11.63
N GLN A 224 -4.19 6.27 -10.77
CA GLN A 224 -3.99 4.87 -10.43
C GLN A 224 -5.23 4.07 -10.83
N MET A 225 -5.04 3.03 -11.64
CA MET A 225 -6.14 2.17 -12.06
C MET A 225 -5.71 0.72 -12.06
N ARG A 226 -6.68 -0.19 -11.94
CA ARG A 226 -6.43 -1.63 -12.09
C ARG A 226 -7.26 -2.18 -13.23
N PHE A 227 -6.60 -2.92 -14.11
CA PHE A 227 -7.23 -3.61 -15.22
C PHE A 227 -7.41 -5.08 -14.90
N ILE A 228 -8.45 -5.66 -15.49
CA ILE A 228 -8.61 -7.10 -15.65
C ILE A 228 -8.68 -7.41 -17.14
N ARG A 229 -8.34 -8.64 -17.52
CA ARG A 229 -8.53 -9.10 -18.89
C ARG A 229 -9.98 -9.54 -19.07
N ASP A 230 -10.71 -8.92 -19.98
CA ASP A 230 -12.14 -9.18 -20.21
C ASP A 230 -12.43 -10.62 -20.70
N PHE A 231 -11.43 -11.26 -21.31
CA PHE A 231 -11.48 -12.66 -21.72
C PHE A 231 -11.10 -13.66 -20.62
N ASP A 232 -10.66 -13.21 -19.44
CA ASP A 232 -10.35 -14.09 -18.29
C ASP A 232 -11.63 -14.44 -17.52
N LYS A 233 -12.22 -15.61 -17.81
CA LYS A 233 -13.48 -16.08 -17.21
C LYS A 233 -13.37 -16.53 -15.74
N LYS A 234 -12.24 -16.31 -15.08
CA LYS A 234 -12.05 -16.70 -13.68
C LYS A 234 -12.90 -15.82 -12.78
N SER A 235 -13.41 -16.41 -11.69
CA SER A 235 -14.13 -15.66 -10.65
C SER A 235 -13.26 -14.59 -9.98
N ASN A 236 -11.94 -14.79 -9.96
CA ASN A 236 -10.95 -13.84 -9.45
C ASN A 236 -9.82 -13.68 -10.49
N PRO A 237 -10.00 -12.80 -11.49
CA PRO A 237 -8.94 -12.51 -12.45
C PRO A 237 -7.76 -11.82 -11.75
N VAL A 238 -6.56 -12.02 -12.30
CA VAL A 238 -5.37 -11.27 -11.85
C VAL A 238 -5.58 -9.81 -12.23
N GLN A 239 -5.49 -8.92 -11.24
CA GLN A 239 -5.55 -7.48 -11.47
C GLN A 239 -4.15 -6.96 -11.84
N HIS A 240 -4.13 -6.01 -12.78
CA HIS A 240 -2.94 -5.38 -13.31
C HIS A 240 -3.00 -3.89 -13.00
N GLU A 241 -2.12 -3.39 -12.14
CA GLU A 241 -2.11 -1.98 -11.77
C GLU A 241 -1.29 -1.14 -12.77
N LEU A 242 -1.89 -0.03 -13.20
CA LEU A 242 -1.23 1.02 -13.95
C LEU A 242 -1.20 2.29 -13.13
N LEU A 243 -0.01 2.88 -12.98
CA LEU A 243 0.18 4.23 -12.48
C LEU A 243 0.50 5.15 -13.66
N VAL A 244 -0.19 6.28 -13.79
CA VAL A 244 0.17 7.35 -14.71
C VAL A 244 0.80 8.49 -13.93
N LEU A 245 2.04 8.83 -14.27
CA LEU A 245 2.85 9.87 -13.63
C LEU A 245 3.29 10.93 -14.64
N PHE A 246 3.74 12.10 -14.16
CA PHE A 246 4.25 13.19 -15.00
C PHE A 246 5.47 12.78 -15.84
N GLY A 247 6.36 11.98 -15.27
CA GLY A 247 7.59 11.58 -15.94
C GLY A 247 8.57 10.80 -15.07
N PRO A 248 9.80 10.59 -15.58
CA PRO A 248 10.82 9.78 -14.91
C PRO A 248 11.37 10.42 -13.63
N ASN A 249 11.48 11.76 -13.56
CA ASN A 249 11.95 12.40 -12.33
C ASN A 249 10.92 12.23 -11.20
N TYR A 250 9.63 12.28 -11.52
CA TYR A 250 8.52 12.06 -10.59
C TYR A 250 8.46 10.61 -10.10
N ALA A 251 8.69 9.66 -11.00
CA ALA A 251 8.83 8.24 -10.65
C ALA A 251 10.03 8.00 -9.73
N HIS A 252 11.16 8.66 -9.98
CA HIS A 252 12.34 8.60 -9.12
C HIS A 252 12.09 9.21 -7.75
N ALA A 253 11.47 10.39 -7.68
CA ALA A 253 11.07 11.03 -6.41
C ALA A 253 10.18 10.11 -5.56
N LYS A 254 9.24 9.40 -6.19
CA LYS A 254 8.42 8.39 -5.50
C LYS A 254 9.25 7.25 -4.89
N HIS A 255 10.34 6.83 -5.54
CA HIS A 255 11.22 5.81 -4.96
C HIS A 255 12.00 6.34 -3.77
N CYS A 256 12.62 7.51 -3.90
CA CYS A 256 13.38 8.13 -2.82
C CYS A 256 12.47 8.45 -1.62
N GLU A 257 11.29 9.03 -1.85
CA GLU A 257 10.33 9.26 -0.77
C GLU A 257 9.88 7.96 -0.10
N SER A 258 9.68 6.90 -0.90
CA SER A 258 9.30 5.61 -0.37
C SER A 258 10.37 5.02 0.53
N SER A 259 11.65 5.06 0.10
CA SER A 259 12.77 4.49 0.85
C SER A 259 13.11 5.31 2.09
N ASP A 260 13.20 6.62 1.93
CA ASP A 260 13.86 7.50 2.89
C ASP A 260 12.88 8.03 3.94
N VAL A 261 11.58 8.04 3.64
CA VAL A 261 10.57 8.66 4.49
C VAL A 261 9.40 7.73 4.75
N TYR A 262 8.66 7.34 3.71
CA TYR A 262 7.38 6.67 3.85
C TYR A 262 7.51 5.34 4.60
N ASN A 263 8.50 4.51 4.24
CA ASN A 263 8.68 3.20 4.87
C ASN A 263 8.99 3.34 6.35
N HIS A 264 9.88 4.26 6.75
CA HIS A 264 10.22 4.49 8.15
C HIS A 264 9.04 5.02 8.97
N LEU A 265 8.30 6.00 8.44
CA LEU A 265 7.11 6.53 9.11
C LEU A 265 5.98 5.49 9.19
N ARG A 266 5.90 4.59 8.21
CA ARG A 266 4.90 3.52 8.15
C ARG A 266 5.13 2.48 9.24
N GLU A 267 6.37 2.18 9.60
CA GLU A 267 6.69 1.24 10.69
C GLU A 267 6.02 1.65 12.02
N MET A 268 5.78 2.95 12.24
CA MET A 268 5.05 3.41 13.43
C MET A 268 3.59 2.93 13.48
N ASP A 269 2.96 2.70 12.32
CA ASP A 269 1.58 2.21 12.25
C ASP A 269 1.48 0.71 12.58
N GLU A 270 2.61 0.00 12.57
CA GLU A 270 2.72 -1.45 12.83
C GLU A 270 3.08 -1.76 14.29
N LEU A 271 3.27 -0.73 15.13
CA LEU A 271 3.53 -0.88 16.56
C LEU A 271 2.31 -1.43 17.31
N HIS A 272 2.54 -2.27 18.32
CA HIS A 272 1.48 -2.97 19.04
C HIS A 272 0.55 -1.99 19.77
N PHE A 273 1.09 -0.91 20.34
CA PHE A 273 0.26 0.14 20.95
C PHE A 273 -0.60 0.87 19.91
N SER A 274 -0.12 1.04 18.68
CA SER A 274 -0.85 1.70 17.59
C SER A 274 -2.09 0.90 17.21
N MET A 275 -1.94 -0.41 17.03
CA MET A 275 -3.02 -1.31 16.64
C MET A 275 -4.05 -1.53 17.75
N ASN A 276 -3.61 -1.63 19.00
CA ASN A 276 -4.46 -2.14 20.08
C ASN A 276 -4.90 -1.09 21.10
N MET A 277 -4.14 -0.01 21.28
CA MET A 277 -4.33 0.93 22.40
C MET A 277 -4.79 2.33 21.99
N LEU A 278 -4.67 2.70 20.71
CA LEU A 278 -5.16 3.99 20.21
C LEU A 278 -6.69 4.04 20.05
N ASN A 279 -7.36 2.88 20.04
CA ASN A 279 -8.81 2.78 19.88
C ASN A 279 -9.61 3.35 21.07
N ASN A 280 -8.99 3.49 22.25
CA ASN A 280 -9.63 4.00 23.47
C ASN A 280 -9.22 5.44 23.81
N LYS A 281 -8.90 6.26 22.80
CA LYS A 281 -8.43 7.63 23.00
C LYS A 281 -9.52 8.54 23.57
N THR A 282 -9.24 9.13 24.73
CA THR A 282 -10.02 10.25 25.29
C THR A 282 -9.19 11.53 25.26
N VAL A 283 -9.85 12.68 25.32
CA VAL A 283 -9.19 13.99 25.31
C VAL A 283 -8.20 14.08 26.48
N GLY A 284 -6.95 14.41 26.18
CA GLY A 284 -5.87 14.52 27.16
C GLY A 284 -5.18 13.20 27.55
N SER A 285 -5.66 12.05 27.08
CA SER A 285 -5.08 10.74 27.37
C SER A 285 -3.66 10.58 26.79
N ASN A 286 -2.90 9.62 27.35
CA ASN A 286 -1.60 9.25 26.78
C ASN A 286 -1.73 8.70 25.35
N ALA A 287 -2.85 8.04 25.02
CA ALA A 287 -3.14 7.52 23.67
C ALA A 287 -3.27 8.65 22.66
N GLN A 288 -4.12 9.64 22.94
CA GLN A 288 -4.28 10.81 22.08
C GLN A 288 -2.97 11.59 21.92
N LYS A 289 -2.20 11.75 23.01
CA LYS A 289 -0.91 12.46 22.95
C LYS A 289 0.13 11.68 22.14
N ALA A 290 0.17 10.35 22.24
CA ALA A 290 1.07 9.52 21.43
C ALA A 290 0.74 9.62 19.94
N GLU A 291 -0.54 9.46 19.57
CA GLU A 291 -1.02 9.65 18.20
C GLU A 291 -0.64 11.05 17.66
N ARG A 292 -0.82 12.09 18.48
CA ARG A 292 -0.42 13.46 18.10
C ARG A 292 1.08 13.57 17.81
N TYR A 293 1.95 12.97 18.63
CA TYR A 293 3.40 13.01 18.35
C TYR A 293 3.76 12.23 17.08
N MET A 294 3.13 11.09 16.82
CA MET A 294 3.28 10.37 15.55
C MET A 294 2.86 11.24 14.36
N ASP A 295 1.74 11.96 14.48
CA ASP A 295 1.27 12.87 13.44
C ASP A 295 2.23 14.06 13.23
N LEU A 296 2.80 14.63 14.29
CA LEU A 296 3.78 15.71 14.19
C LEU A 296 5.05 15.26 13.48
N LEU A 297 5.56 14.06 13.80
CA LEU A 297 6.71 13.46 13.09
C LEU A 297 6.36 13.25 11.61
N LYS A 298 5.19 12.67 11.30
CA LYS A 298 4.74 12.48 9.92
C LYS A 298 4.60 13.80 9.16
N GLN A 299 4.09 14.85 9.80
CA GLN A 299 3.93 16.18 9.19
C GLN A 299 5.26 16.85 8.89
N MET A 300 6.22 16.78 9.83
CA MET A 300 7.56 17.35 9.65
C MET A 300 8.24 16.77 8.41
N PHE A 301 8.34 15.44 8.32
CA PHE A 301 9.00 14.78 7.18
C PHE A 301 8.25 14.99 5.87
N ARG A 302 6.91 14.99 5.89
CA ARG A 302 6.11 15.31 4.69
C ARG A 302 6.39 16.73 4.17
N GLY A 303 6.40 17.73 5.05
CA GLY A 303 6.60 19.12 4.66
C GLY A 303 8.05 19.44 4.29
N LYS A 304 9.02 18.86 5.01
CA LYS A 304 10.44 19.12 4.79
C LYS A 304 11.00 18.37 3.59
N ILE A 305 10.58 17.12 3.38
CA ILE A 305 11.11 16.25 2.32
C ILE A 305 10.04 15.98 1.27
N SER A 306 9.00 15.19 1.59
CA SER A 306 8.12 14.60 0.57
C SER A 306 7.53 15.65 -0.38
N GLN A 307 6.95 16.74 0.15
CA GLN A 307 6.30 17.78 -0.65
C GLN A 307 7.28 18.49 -1.59
N LYS A 308 8.48 18.80 -1.09
CA LYS A 308 9.51 19.45 -1.90
C LYS A 308 10.06 18.52 -2.96
N LEU A 309 10.26 17.24 -2.61
CA LEU A 309 10.77 16.23 -3.54
C LEU A 309 9.81 16.03 -4.72
N PHE A 310 8.51 15.87 -4.44
CA PHE A 310 7.50 15.74 -5.50
C PHE A 310 7.32 17.04 -6.29
N LEU A 311 7.41 18.21 -5.64
CA LEU A 311 7.32 19.50 -6.33
C LEU A 311 8.50 19.72 -7.29
N ASN A 312 9.74 19.49 -6.83
CA ASN A 312 10.94 19.60 -7.69
C ASN A 312 10.86 18.65 -8.88
N ALA A 313 10.42 17.41 -8.65
CA ALA A 313 10.28 16.42 -9.72
C ALA A 313 9.17 16.78 -10.72
N LYS A 314 8.03 17.30 -10.23
CA LYS A 314 6.93 17.79 -11.09
C LYS A 314 7.38 19.00 -11.90
N ASN A 315 8.08 19.95 -11.28
CA ASN A 315 8.62 21.13 -11.95
C ASN A 315 9.47 20.73 -13.16
N LYS A 316 10.32 19.72 -13.00
CA LYS A 316 11.17 19.23 -14.09
C LYS A 316 10.41 18.46 -15.17
N ASP A 317 9.51 17.55 -14.79
CA ASP A 317 8.81 16.70 -15.77
C ASP A 317 7.64 17.39 -16.48
N TYR A 318 6.93 18.29 -15.79
CA TYR A 318 5.69 18.92 -16.28
C TYR A 318 5.88 20.39 -16.64
N ALA A 319 6.56 21.16 -15.78
CA ALA A 319 6.70 22.60 -15.97
C ALA A 319 7.97 22.99 -16.73
N GLU A 320 8.87 22.04 -17.01
CA GLU A 320 10.18 22.25 -17.62
C GLU A 320 11.03 23.30 -16.85
N ILE A 321 10.89 23.32 -15.52
CA ILE A 321 11.63 24.19 -14.61
C ILE A 321 12.76 23.39 -13.96
N ASP A 322 14.00 23.80 -14.20
CA ASP A 322 15.20 23.18 -13.63
C ASP A 322 15.52 23.65 -12.19
N ASP A 323 14.96 24.79 -11.76
CA ASP A 323 15.16 25.32 -10.42
C ASP A 323 14.63 24.36 -9.34
N ARG A 324 15.44 24.15 -8.31
CA ARG A 324 15.12 23.24 -7.20
C ARG A 324 14.97 23.97 -5.90
N ILE A 325 13.94 23.58 -5.15
CA ILE A 325 13.77 23.98 -3.76
C ILE A 325 14.68 23.09 -2.90
N PRO A 326 15.59 23.65 -2.09
CA PRO A 326 16.48 22.85 -1.26
C PRO A 326 15.70 22.09 -0.18
N ILE A 327 16.12 20.85 0.03
CA ILE A 327 15.59 19.94 1.06
C ILE A 327 16.61 19.88 2.20
N THR A 328 16.37 20.62 3.28
CA THR A 328 17.25 20.69 4.44
C THR A 328 16.45 20.82 5.74
N PHE A 329 17.09 20.48 6.85
CA PHE A 329 16.63 20.63 8.22
C PHE A 329 17.54 21.62 8.95
N SER A 330 16.94 22.63 9.59
CA SER A 330 17.69 23.55 10.46
C SER A 330 17.99 22.89 11.82
N LYS A 331 18.85 23.54 12.63
CA LYS A 331 19.11 23.09 14.00
C LYS A 331 17.84 23.07 14.85
N GLU A 332 16.94 24.02 14.62
CA GLU A 332 15.64 24.08 15.29
C GLU A 332 14.75 22.91 14.87
N ASP A 333 14.76 22.52 13.58
CA ASP A 333 14.03 21.35 13.11
C ASP A 333 14.54 20.06 13.76
N GLU A 334 15.87 19.91 13.88
CA GLU A 334 16.48 18.76 14.56
C GLU A 334 16.10 18.70 16.05
N GLN A 335 16.10 19.84 16.74
CA GLN A 335 15.66 19.92 18.13
C GLN A 335 14.17 19.58 18.29
N LEU A 336 13.33 20.03 17.36
CA LEU A 336 11.91 19.68 17.33
C LEU A 336 11.70 18.19 17.08
N PHE A 337 12.45 17.59 16.16
CA PHE A 337 12.43 16.15 15.90
C PHE A 337 12.72 15.35 17.17
N GLU A 338 13.81 15.66 17.86
CA GLU A 338 14.17 15.03 19.13
C GLU A 338 13.09 15.26 20.21
N GLY A 339 12.55 16.47 20.29
CA GLY A 339 11.46 16.80 21.21
C GLY A 339 10.19 15.98 20.96
N TYR A 340 9.80 15.80 19.69
CA TYR A 340 8.65 14.99 19.31
C TYR A 340 8.88 13.51 19.62
N PHE A 341 10.07 12.98 19.33
CA PHE A 341 10.39 11.58 19.56
C PHE A 341 10.46 11.24 21.05
N ASN A 342 11.11 12.09 21.85
CA ASN A 342 11.15 11.94 23.31
C ASN A 342 9.75 12.05 23.92
N GLY A 343 8.93 12.97 23.41
CA GLY A 343 7.51 13.07 23.75
C GLY A 343 6.76 11.76 23.49
N LEU A 344 6.93 11.17 22.32
CA LEU A 344 6.32 9.89 21.94
C LEU A 344 6.76 8.76 22.88
N LYS A 345 8.07 8.55 23.08
CA LYS A 345 8.62 7.53 23.99
C LYS A 345 8.02 7.61 25.39
N LEU A 346 7.89 8.83 25.92
CA LEU A 346 7.29 9.06 27.24
C LEU A 346 5.80 8.65 27.27
N ARG A 347 5.02 9.01 26.24
CA ARG A 347 3.59 8.66 26.19
C ARG A 347 3.38 7.16 26.03
N VAL A 348 4.16 6.48 25.18
CA VAL A 348 4.12 5.02 25.01
C VAL A 348 4.48 4.31 26.32
N THR A 349 5.52 4.76 27.01
CA THR A 349 5.89 4.22 28.33
C THR A 349 4.74 4.34 29.34
N ASN A 350 4.07 5.49 29.37
CA ASN A 350 2.94 5.69 30.28
C ASN A 350 1.70 4.88 29.87
N LEU A 351 1.44 4.70 28.57
CA LEU A 351 0.37 3.84 28.06
C LEU A 351 0.51 2.41 28.58
N TYR A 352 1.69 1.81 28.42
CA TYR A 352 1.94 0.45 28.91
C TYR A 352 1.89 0.37 30.44
N LYS A 353 2.37 1.40 31.16
CA LYS A 353 2.23 1.47 32.63
C LYS A 353 0.76 1.49 33.06
N ASP A 354 -0.06 2.30 32.40
CA ASP A 354 -1.49 2.43 32.71
C ASP A 354 -2.24 1.13 32.39
N ALA A 355 -1.99 0.53 31.21
CA ALA A 355 -2.59 -0.74 30.82
C ALA A 355 -2.24 -1.88 31.80
N ARG A 356 -1.02 -1.91 32.35
CA ARG A 356 -0.62 -2.92 33.33
C ARG A 356 -1.30 -2.78 34.69
N LYS A 357 -1.83 -1.60 35.07
CA LYS A 357 -2.47 -1.42 36.38
C LYS A 357 -3.73 -2.28 36.53
N THR A 358 -4.48 -2.43 35.45
CA THR A 358 -5.77 -3.15 35.43
C THR A 358 -5.67 -4.55 34.84
N ALA A 359 -4.50 -4.96 34.35
CA ALA A 359 -4.28 -6.24 33.68
C ALA A 359 -4.09 -7.42 34.64
N THR A 360 -4.54 -8.61 34.20
CA THR A 360 -4.28 -9.90 34.83
C THR A 360 -2.79 -10.28 34.75
N PRO A 361 -2.31 -11.26 35.54
CA PRO A 361 -0.91 -11.69 35.49
C PRO A 361 -0.43 -12.14 34.10
N THR A 362 -1.28 -12.81 33.33
CA THR A 362 -0.97 -13.26 31.97
C THR A 362 -0.85 -12.08 31.01
N GLU A 363 -1.81 -11.15 31.05
CA GLU A 363 -1.78 -9.93 30.23
C GLU A 363 -0.58 -9.05 30.58
N LYS A 364 -0.21 -8.92 31.86
CA LYS A 364 0.99 -8.18 32.28
C LYS A 364 2.27 -8.72 31.65
N ARG A 365 2.39 -10.04 31.51
CA ARG A 365 3.54 -10.66 30.82
C ARG A 365 3.56 -10.31 29.34
N GLN A 366 2.41 -10.35 28.67
CA GLN A 366 2.30 -9.97 27.25
C GLN A 366 2.62 -8.49 27.05
N LEU A 367 1.99 -7.59 27.82
CA LEU A 367 2.27 -6.15 27.81
C LEU A 367 3.72 -5.79 28.13
N THR A 368 4.47 -6.67 28.79
CA THR A 368 5.90 -6.47 29.02
C THR A 368 6.73 -6.81 27.79
N LYS A 369 6.37 -7.89 27.08
CA LYS A 369 7.00 -8.25 25.80
C LYS A 369 6.69 -7.21 24.72
N ASP A 370 5.42 -6.83 24.60
CA ASP A 370 4.93 -5.86 23.62
C ASP A 370 5.62 -4.50 23.81
N TYR A 371 5.70 -4.03 25.07
CA TYR A 371 6.41 -2.79 25.38
C TYR A 371 7.87 -2.81 24.95
N LYS A 372 8.59 -3.92 25.22
CA LYS A 372 9.99 -4.04 24.83
C LYS A 372 10.12 -4.02 23.31
N SER A 373 9.29 -4.80 22.62
CA SER A 373 9.27 -4.86 21.16
C SER A 373 8.97 -3.48 20.53
N ASP A 374 7.94 -2.78 21.02
CA ASP A 374 7.60 -1.44 20.53
C ASP A 374 8.69 -0.41 20.81
N PHE A 375 9.36 -0.50 21.97
CA PHE A 375 10.43 0.43 22.32
C PHE A 375 11.67 0.20 21.44
N ASP A 376 12.07 -1.06 21.25
CA ASP A 376 13.17 -1.42 20.36
C ASP A 376 12.88 -0.96 18.92
N ALA A 377 11.64 -1.14 18.43
CA ALA A 377 11.21 -0.66 17.13
C ALA A 377 11.18 0.87 17.02
N LEU A 378 10.79 1.59 18.09
CA LEU A 378 10.85 3.05 18.12
C LEU A 378 12.29 3.56 18.05
N GLU A 379 13.25 2.94 18.74
CA GLU A 379 14.66 3.33 18.63
C GLU A 379 15.20 3.12 17.20
N ASP A 380 14.83 2.02 16.56
CA ASP A 380 15.19 1.76 15.16
C ASP A 380 14.59 2.80 14.20
N ILE A 381 13.30 3.13 14.36
CA ILE A 381 12.62 4.18 13.58
C ILE A 381 13.31 5.54 13.80
N HIS A 382 13.67 5.87 15.04
CA HIS A 382 14.39 7.12 15.36
C HIS A 382 15.72 7.19 14.63
N GLY A 383 16.52 6.12 14.69
CA GLY A 383 17.81 6.03 14.00
C GLY A 383 17.68 6.18 12.49
N LYS A 384 16.71 5.50 11.87
CA LYS A 384 16.42 5.61 10.42
C LYS A 384 16.03 7.03 10.03
N LEU A 385 15.10 7.65 10.75
CA LEU A 385 14.65 9.02 10.46
C LEU A 385 15.75 10.06 10.71
N LYS A 386 16.62 9.85 11.70
CA LYS A 386 17.80 10.70 11.93
C LYS A 386 18.78 10.59 10.76
N ALA A 387 19.06 9.38 10.29
CA ALA A 387 19.89 9.18 9.10
C ALA A 387 19.29 9.84 7.84
N THR A 388 17.96 9.84 7.70
CA THR A 388 17.28 10.59 6.62
C THR A 388 17.54 12.09 6.74
N ILE A 389 17.43 12.68 7.94
CA ILE A 389 17.73 14.10 8.17
C ILE A 389 19.17 14.40 7.75
N ASP A 390 20.11 13.58 8.19
CA ASP A 390 21.54 13.77 7.92
C ASP A 390 21.83 13.67 6.42
N ASN A 391 21.25 12.69 5.71
CA ASN A 391 21.42 12.53 4.26
C ASN A 391 20.96 13.77 3.46
N TYR A 392 19.81 14.36 3.82
CA TYR A 392 19.32 15.56 3.14
C TYR A 392 20.07 16.84 3.54
N ASN A 393 20.63 16.90 4.75
CA ASN A 393 21.50 18.01 5.16
C ASN A 393 22.87 17.96 4.47
N GLU A 394 23.43 16.77 4.25
CA GLU A 394 24.72 16.57 3.54
C GLU A 394 24.57 16.70 2.02
N LYS A 395 23.41 16.32 1.47
CA LYS A 395 23.10 16.39 0.03
C LYS A 395 21.86 17.24 -0.22
N PRO A 396 21.96 18.57 -0.06
CA PRO A 396 20.81 19.47 -0.24
C PRO A 396 20.29 19.52 -1.69
N GLU A 397 21.00 18.92 -2.65
CA GLU A 397 20.74 18.99 -4.09
C GLU A 397 19.89 17.86 -4.68
N VAL A 398 19.51 16.82 -3.90
CA VAL A 398 18.73 15.68 -4.41
C VAL A 398 17.35 16.10 -4.90
#